data_AF-A0AAD8XCB3-F1
#
_entry.id   AF-A0AAD8XCB3-F1
#
_cell.length_a   1.000
_cell.length_b   1.000
_cell.length_c   1.000
_cell.angle_alpha   90.00
_cell.angle_beta   90.00
_cell.angle_gamma   90.00
#
_symmetry.space_group_name_H-M   'P 1'
#
loop_
_entity.id
_entity.type
_entity.pdbx_description
1 polymer ?
#
loop_
_entity_poly.entity_id
_entity_poly.type
_entity_poly.pdbx_seq_one_letter_code
_entity_poly.pdbx_strand_id
1 'polypeptide(L)'
;MPPYQKEKKHQCAICKERFSTKLGQREHRRAKHLDEVSIQPTGAAGLVHPLPVVTQPARAAEPIRPRPLVAHLPIRVKRPESPELLVTQPARAAKPTTPMHTIYRGNMYSPAVGRNAVWNQISNLCHPEERLRREGYTLPTTKINGTRGSSSMASTIDPPCPNKIKSKPKYAALVIDCEMGGTEGGENELIQITILDFLTGNVLLSRRLVNPTRPILDWRENVTGLNATKMSAALLRNEALNGWEAARAELWRYSDKDTILIGQSVHNDLRVLHTSHARIIDSAIITADAVLGAESKITKRWGLEALCKELLGIQIRSPIWAADGVAHDNLEDCLATRELVLYCAQNTDQLKRWAQRTRISFLKMKTKKNKKNKGSKPRAVNASSGGPSRQIAFVRSAASEDEWEDEDESPLRWEDVVDWDTWPKSPPDSD
;
A
#
# COMPACT_ATOMS: atom_id res chain seq x y z
N MET A 1 -14.04 -12.52 56.39
CA MET A 1 -12.69 -12.36 55.80
C MET A 1 -12.78 -12.64 54.31
N PRO A 2 -12.44 -11.69 53.42
CA PRO A 2 -12.41 -11.97 51.98
C PRO A 2 -11.23 -12.89 51.64
N PRO A 3 -11.35 -13.76 50.62
CA PRO A 3 -10.35 -14.78 50.33
C PRO A 3 -9.06 -14.17 49.77
N TYR A 4 -7.94 -14.62 50.33
CA TYR A 4 -6.57 -14.28 49.97
C TYR A 4 -6.31 -14.54 48.48
N GLN A 5 -6.31 -13.49 47.65
CA GLN A 5 -5.92 -13.58 46.25
C GLN A 5 -4.43 -13.91 46.18
N LYS A 6 -4.08 -15.10 45.67
CA LYS A 6 -2.69 -15.47 45.37
C LYS A 6 -2.14 -14.48 44.34
N GLU A 7 -1.26 -13.58 44.77
CA GLU A 7 -0.51 -12.69 43.88
C GLU A 7 0.19 -13.51 42.79
N LYS A 8 -0.10 -13.22 41.52
CA LYS A 8 0.58 -13.83 40.38
C LYS A 8 2.02 -13.32 40.35
N LYS A 9 2.97 -14.14 40.82
CA LYS A 9 4.39 -13.80 40.77
C LYS A 9 4.92 -13.92 39.34
N HIS A 10 5.52 -12.85 38.83
CA HIS A 10 6.11 -12.78 37.49
C HIS A 10 7.60 -13.08 37.57
N GLN A 11 8.11 -14.06 36.80
CA GLN A 11 9.49 -14.53 36.94
C GLN A 11 10.34 -14.20 35.71
N CYS A 12 11.49 -13.55 35.89
CA CYS A 12 12.44 -13.29 34.81
C CYS A 12 12.84 -14.61 34.14
N ALA A 13 12.73 -14.69 32.81
CA ALA A 13 13.00 -15.91 32.07
C ALA A 13 14.49 -16.31 32.11
N ILE A 14 15.38 -15.31 32.29
CA ILE A 14 16.84 -15.42 32.18
C ILE A 14 17.44 -15.80 33.55
N CYS A 15 17.29 -14.96 34.57
CA CYS A 15 17.89 -15.20 35.91
C CYS A 15 16.95 -15.84 36.94
N LYS A 16 15.68 -16.11 36.58
CA LYS A 16 14.65 -16.71 37.46
C LYS A 16 14.25 -15.86 38.68
N GLU A 17 14.62 -14.59 38.75
CA GLU A 17 14.19 -13.66 39.80
C GLU A 17 12.68 -13.35 39.71
N ARG A 18 11.99 -13.18 40.86
CA ARG A 18 10.53 -13.06 40.95
C ARG A 18 10.09 -11.65 41.35
N PHE A 19 9.07 -11.15 40.67
CA PHE A 19 8.52 -9.80 40.83
C PHE A 19 7.03 -9.86 41.15
N SER A 20 6.56 -8.93 41.97
CA SER A 20 5.15 -8.76 42.32
C SER A 20 4.33 -8.19 41.16
N THR A 21 4.95 -7.51 40.19
CA THR A 21 4.29 -6.93 39.02
C THR A 21 4.99 -7.28 37.71
N LYS A 22 4.24 -7.31 36.59
CA LYS A 22 4.83 -7.47 35.24
C LYS A 22 5.77 -6.32 34.88
N LEU A 23 5.49 -5.11 35.36
CA LEU A 23 6.32 -3.94 35.08
C LEU A 23 7.70 -4.09 35.71
N GLY A 24 7.78 -4.47 36.99
CA GLY A 24 9.05 -4.72 37.67
C GLY A 24 9.88 -5.83 37.01
N GLN A 25 9.22 -6.91 36.54
CA GLN A 25 9.90 -7.95 35.76
C GLN A 25 10.49 -7.42 34.44
N ARG A 26 9.79 -6.52 33.74
CA ARG A 26 10.25 -5.93 32.47
C ARG A 26 11.39 -4.95 32.69
N GLU A 27 11.31 -4.11 33.71
CA GLU A 27 12.35 -3.15 34.07
C GLU A 27 13.63 -3.87 34.51
N HIS A 28 13.52 -4.92 35.33
CA HIS A 28 14.65 -5.78 35.68
C HIS A 28 15.28 -6.41 34.42
N ARG A 29 14.47 -6.98 33.53
CA ARG A 29 14.99 -7.61 32.29
C ARG A 29 15.72 -6.61 31.41
N ARG A 30 15.22 -5.37 31.33
CA ARG A 30 15.90 -4.27 30.64
C ARG A 30 17.20 -3.93 31.35
N ALA A 31 17.18 -3.67 32.65
CA ALA A 31 18.36 -3.21 33.40
C ALA A 31 19.50 -4.23 33.53
N LYS A 32 19.20 -5.54 33.53
CA LYS A 32 20.18 -6.61 33.85
C LYS A 32 20.50 -7.56 32.69
N HIS A 33 19.73 -7.53 31.61
CA HIS A 33 19.90 -8.46 30.48
C HIS A 33 19.85 -7.76 29.11
N LEU A 34 20.17 -6.46 29.05
CA LEU A 34 20.18 -5.67 27.82
C LEU A 34 21.30 -6.08 26.83
N ASP A 35 22.35 -6.78 27.29
CA ASP A 35 23.52 -7.12 26.47
C ASP A 35 23.62 -8.59 26.00
N GLU A 36 22.61 -9.44 26.26
CA GLU A 36 22.61 -10.84 25.78
C GLU A 36 21.49 -11.14 24.78
N VAL A 37 21.50 -10.41 23.65
CA VAL A 37 21.04 -10.94 22.35
C VAL A 37 21.89 -10.31 21.23
N SER A 38 23.16 -10.70 21.09
CA SER A 38 23.84 -10.85 19.77
C SER A 38 25.29 -11.36 19.92
N ILE A 39 25.47 -12.65 19.60
CA ILE A 39 26.58 -13.32 18.87
C ILE A 39 28.05 -12.89 19.14
N GLN A 40 28.82 -13.91 19.55
CA GLN A 40 30.29 -14.01 19.56
C GLN A 40 31.00 -13.51 18.28
N PRO A 41 32.22 -12.95 18.41
CA PRO A 41 33.25 -13.18 17.40
C PRO A 41 34.56 -13.73 18.00
N THR A 42 35.07 -14.74 17.31
CA THR A 42 36.43 -15.26 17.38
C THR A 42 37.46 -14.15 17.13
N GLY A 43 38.52 -14.14 17.92
CA GLY A 43 39.47 -13.03 18.02
C GLY A 43 40.47 -12.87 16.88
N ALA A 44 41.02 -11.66 16.79
CA ALA A 44 42.45 -11.39 16.69
C ALA A 44 42.69 -9.92 17.11
N ALA A 45 43.71 -9.72 17.95
CA ALA A 45 44.01 -8.50 18.68
C ALA A 45 44.61 -7.38 17.82
N GLY A 46 44.39 -6.13 18.26
CA GLY A 46 45.06 -4.94 17.73
C GLY A 46 44.71 -3.68 18.53
N LEU A 47 45.41 -3.48 19.64
CA LEU A 47 45.43 -2.27 20.48
C LEU A 47 45.82 -1.02 19.69
N VAL A 48 45.04 0.07 19.78
CA VAL A 48 45.61 1.44 19.91
C VAL A 48 44.60 2.41 20.57
N HIS A 49 45.11 3.17 21.54
CA HIS A 49 44.42 4.21 22.33
C HIS A 49 44.00 5.46 21.52
N PRO A 50 43.04 6.27 22.02
CA PRO A 50 42.59 7.50 21.37
C PRO A 50 43.49 8.70 21.70
N LEU A 51 43.65 9.62 20.74
CA LEU A 51 44.25 10.95 20.93
C LEU A 51 43.33 12.05 20.33
N PRO A 52 43.47 13.30 20.79
CA PRO A 52 42.33 14.16 21.10
C PRO A 52 41.98 15.22 20.05
N VAL A 53 40.80 15.81 20.26
CA VAL A 53 40.22 16.98 19.62
C VAL A 53 41.17 18.19 19.69
N VAL A 54 41.43 18.83 18.54
CA VAL A 54 42.02 20.16 18.45
C VAL A 54 41.02 21.10 17.77
N THR A 55 40.60 22.12 18.52
CA THR A 55 39.87 23.28 18.05
C THR A 55 40.86 24.34 17.56
N GLN A 56 40.68 24.87 16.35
CA GLN A 56 41.20 26.19 15.97
C GLN A 56 40.19 26.94 15.07
N PRO A 57 40.13 28.29 15.16
CA PRO A 57 38.99 29.07 14.70
C PRO A 57 39.11 29.57 13.26
N ALA A 58 37.95 29.97 12.72
CA ALA A 58 37.73 30.53 11.40
C ALA A 58 38.57 31.79 11.12
N ARG A 59 39.05 31.91 9.87
CA ARG A 59 39.65 33.14 9.33
C ARG A 59 38.85 33.62 8.12
N ALA A 60 38.53 34.91 8.15
CA ALA A 60 37.64 35.62 7.23
C ALA A 60 38.17 35.71 5.79
N ALA A 61 37.22 35.83 4.87
CA ALA A 61 37.39 36.02 3.43
C ALA A 61 37.79 37.46 3.06
N GLU A 62 38.53 37.61 1.96
CA GLU A 62 38.72 38.87 1.24
C GLU A 62 38.89 38.64 -0.29
N PRO A 63 38.67 39.67 -1.13
CA PRO A 63 37.87 39.54 -2.36
C PRO A 63 38.66 39.30 -3.66
N ILE A 64 37.99 38.62 -4.60
CA ILE A 64 38.46 38.33 -5.96
C ILE A 64 38.35 39.59 -6.83
N ARG A 65 39.44 39.97 -7.51
CA ARG A 65 39.45 40.97 -8.61
C ARG A 65 39.61 40.27 -9.98
N PRO A 66 38.95 40.74 -11.06
CA PRO A 66 39.05 40.13 -12.38
C PRO A 66 40.20 40.73 -13.21
N ARG A 67 40.81 39.94 -14.09
CA ARG A 67 41.75 40.38 -15.14
C ARG A 67 41.60 39.52 -16.41
N PRO A 68 42.05 39.99 -17.59
CA PRO A 68 41.22 40.08 -18.79
C PRO A 68 41.54 39.04 -19.88
N LEU A 69 40.63 38.99 -20.88
CA LEU A 69 40.69 38.24 -22.14
C LEU A 69 41.98 38.48 -22.93
N VAL A 70 42.62 37.40 -23.40
CA VAL A 70 43.60 37.42 -24.49
C VAL A 70 43.33 36.26 -25.45
N ALA A 71 43.42 36.57 -26.74
CA ALA A 71 43.07 35.77 -27.90
C ALA A 71 44.09 34.68 -28.29
N HIS A 72 43.61 33.81 -29.17
CA HIS A 72 44.15 32.57 -29.74
C HIS A 72 45.56 32.59 -30.34
N LEU A 73 46.24 31.42 -30.32
CA LEU A 73 47.06 30.84 -31.41
C LEU A 73 47.22 29.30 -31.17
N PRO A 74 47.38 28.48 -32.23
CA PRO A 74 47.04 27.06 -32.20
C PRO A 74 48.22 26.14 -31.83
N ILE A 75 47.96 25.16 -30.97
CA ILE A 75 48.90 24.07 -30.68
C ILE A 75 48.34 22.75 -31.23
N ARG A 76 49.15 22.12 -32.06
CA ARG A 76 48.96 20.83 -32.74
C ARG A 76 48.89 19.68 -31.72
N VAL A 77 47.71 19.10 -31.52
CA VAL A 77 47.50 17.96 -30.61
C VAL A 77 47.73 16.64 -31.36
N LYS A 78 48.68 15.84 -30.85
CA LYS A 78 48.88 14.43 -31.23
C LYS A 78 47.78 13.57 -30.60
N ARG A 79 47.26 12.63 -31.38
CA ARG A 79 46.25 11.63 -31.01
C ARG A 79 46.79 10.68 -29.93
N PRO A 80 46.13 10.51 -28.76
CA PRO A 80 46.46 9.44 -27.83
C PRO A 80 45.72 8.14 -28.20
N GLU A 81 46.45 7.05 -28.04
CA GLU A 81 46.03 5.66 -28.24
C GLU A 81 45.02 5.20 -27.17
N SER A 82 44.16 4.26 -27.55
CA SER A 82 43.10 3.64 -26.76
C SER A 82 43.67 2.78 -25.62
N PRO A 83 43.16 2.88 -24.37
CA PRO A 83 43.45 1.88 -23.35
C PRO A 83 42.49 0.69 -23.44
N GLU A 84 43.09 -0.49 -23.47
CA GLU A 84 42.51 -1.83 -23.41
C GLU A 84 41.52 -2.02 -22.26
N LEU A 85 40.35 -2.61 -22.57
CA LEU A 85 39.33 -3.03 -21.61
C LEU A 85 39.83 -4.25 -20.81
N LEU A 86 40.18 -4.03 -19.54
CA LEU A 86 40.38 -5.12 -18.59
C LEU A 86 39.01 -5.72 -18.23
N VAL A 87 38.69 -6.86 -18.84
CA VAL A 87 37.52 -7.69 -18.52
C VAL A 87 37.64 -8.19 -17.09
N THR A 88 36.84 -7.65 -16.18
CA THR A 88 36.66 -8.22 -14.84
C THR A 88 35.82 -9.49 -14.95
N GLN A 89 36.42 -10.61 -14.56
CA GLN A 89 35.76 -11.92 -14.48
C GLN A 89 34.63 -11.89 -13.42
N PRO A 90 33.54 -12.66 -13.62
CA PRO A 90 32.45 -12.70 -12.66
C PRO A 90 32.91 -13.33 -11.34
N ALA A 91 32.57 -12.66 -10.24
CA ALA A 91 32.83 -13.14 -8.89
C ALA A 91 32.25 -14.54 -8.68
N ARG A 92 33.09 -15.41 -8.12
CA ARG A 92 32.80 -16.79 -7.71
C ARG A 92 31.48 -16.83 -6.92
N ALA A 93 30.56 -17.70 -7.35
CA ALA A 93 29.26 -17.90 -6.71
C ALA A 93 29.43 -18.11 -5.19
N ALA A 94 28.88 -17.20 -4.41
CA ALA A 94 28.73 -17.39 -2.97
C ALA A 94 27.83 -18.62 -2.73
N LYS A 95 28.17 -19.42 -1.71
CA LYS A 95 27.36 -20.56 -1.26
C LYS A 95 25.90 -20.11 -1.07
N PRO A 96 24.90 -20.98 -1.35
CA PRO A 96 23.50 -20.61 -1.19
C PRO A 96 23.23 -20.26 0.28
N THR A 97 23.22 -18.97 0.58
CA THR A 97 22.69 -18.44 1.81
C THR A 97 21.21 -18.78 1.82
N THR A 98 20.77 -19.50 2.85
CA THR A 98 19.35 -19.74 3.11
C THR A 98 18.60 -18.41 2.92
N PRO A 99 17.56 -18.33 2.06
CA PRO A 99 16.88 -17.08 1.79
C PRO A 99 16.34 -16.51 3.12
N MET A 100 16.91 -15.41 3.59
CA MET A 100 16.55 -14.87 4.90
C MET A 100 15.20 -14.16 4.80
N HIS A 101 14.31 -14.44 5.75
CA HIS A 101 13.04 -13.74 5.89
C HIS A 101 13.27 -12.24 6.12
N THR A 102 12.42 -11.41 5.53
CA THR A 102 12.41 -9.98 5.81
C THR A 102 11.58 -9.75 7.06
N ILE A 103 12.16 -9.15 8.11
CA ILE A 103 11.42 -8.75 9.30
C ILE A 103 11.16 -7.26 9.21
N TYR A 104 9.89 -6.87 9.20
CA TYR A 104 9.49 -5.46 9.15
C TYR A 104 8.31 -5.21 10.11
N ARG A 105 8.46 -4.21 11.00
CA ARG A 105 7.47 -3.87 12.05
C ARG A 105 7.00 -5.07 12.89
N GLY A 106 7.91 -6.02 13.15
CA GLY A 106 7.64 -7.23 13.93
C GLY A 106 6.94 -8.36 13.16
N ASN A 107 6.58 -8.14 11.90
CA ASN A 107 6.05 -9.16 11.00
C ASN A 107 7.17 -9.81 10.19
N MET A 108 7.07 -11.12 9.96
CA MET A 108 7.96 -11.88 9.08
C MET A 108 7.33 -12.01 7.69
N TYR A 109 8.05 -11.55 6.67
CA TYR A 109 7.68 -11.64 5.26
C TYR A 109 8.54 -12.71 4.58
N SER A 110 7.96 -13.41 3.60
CA SER A 110 8.62 -14.50 2.89
C SER A 110 9.84 -13.99 2.13
N PRO A 111 10.92 -14.79 2.03
CA PRO A 111 12.09 -14.40 1.26
C PRO A 111 11.79 -14.41 -0.24
N ALA A 112 12.83 -14.23 -1.06
CA ALA A 112 12.72 -14.36 -2.50
C ALA A 112 12.14 -15.74 -2.90
N VAL A 113 11.09 -15.72 -3.73
CA VAL A 113 10.46 -16.92 -4.28
C VAL A 113 10.99 -17.19 -5.69
N GLY A 114 11.33 -18.45 -5.97
CA GLY A 114 11.82 -18.84 -7.29
C GLY A 114 10.72 -18.69 -8.33
N ARG A 115 10.97 -17.92 -9.40
CA ARG A 115 9.98 -17.67 -10.48
C ARG A 115 9.32 -18.96 -10.97
N ASN A 116 10.11 -19.97 -11.33
CA ASN A 116 9.60 -21.22 -11.88
C ASN A 116 8.66 -21.97 -10.92
N ALA A 117 8.80 -21.77 -9.61
CA ALA A 117 7.97 -22.43 -8.61
C ALA A 117 6.56 -21.82 -8.52
N VAL A 118 6.43 -20.51 -8.70
CA VAL A 118 5.17 -19.78 -8.42
C VAL A 118 4.50 -19.14 -9.64
N TRP A 119 5.22 -19.02 -10.76
CA TRP A 119 4.80 -18.16 -11.88
C TRP A 119 3.45 -18.55 -12.48
N ASN A 120 3.16 -19.86 -12.61
CA ASN A 120 1.88 -20.31 -13.16
C ASN A 120 0.72 -19.93 -12.23
N GLN A 121 0.87 -20.13 -10.92
CA GLN A 121 -0.17 -19.79 -9.95
C GLN A 121 -0.42 -18.28 -9.91
N ILE A 122 0.65 -17.48 -9.93
CA ILE A 122 0.56 -16.02 -9.95
C ILE A 122 -0.04 -15.51 -11.26
N SER A 123 0.37 -16.05 -12.40
CA SER A 123 -0.19 -15.65 -13.70
C SER A 123 -1.68 -15.96 -13.79
N ASN A 124 -2.14 -17.05 -13.18
CA ASN A 124 -3.56 -17.42 -13.11
C ASN A 124 -4.40 -16.49 -12.22
N LEU A 125 -3.77 -15.70 -11.34
CA LEU A 125 -4.46 -14.67 -10.56
C LEU A 125 -4.58 -13.32 -11.30
N CYS A 126 -3.95 -13.19 -12.47
CA CYS A 126 -4.07 -11.96 -13.27
C CYS A 126 -5.51 -11.80 -13.75
N HIS A 127 -6.10 -10.63 -13.45
CA HIS A 127 -7.50 -10.38 -13.74
C HIS A 127 -7.77 -10.29 -15.23
N PRO A 128 -8.84 -10.92 -15.75
CA PRO A 128 -9.30 -10.70 -17.11
C PRO A 128 -9.62 -9.22 -17.33
N GLU A 129 -9.34 -8.68 -18.52
CA GLU A 129 -9.64 -7.28 -18.86
C GLU A 129 -11.12 -6.93 -18.64
N GLU A 130 -12.02 -7.83 -19.02
CA GLU A 130 -13.46 -7.64 -18.81
C GLU A 130 -13.78 -7.42 -17.33
N ARG A 131 -13.11 -8.19 -16.46
CA ARG A 131 -13.30 -8.01 -15.03
C ARG A 131 -12.77 -6.66 -14.55
N LEU A 132 -11.58 -6.28 -14.99
CA LEU A 132 -11.01 -4.96 -14.65
C LEU A 132 -11.93 -3.82 -15.11
N ARG A 133 -12.54 -3.91 -16.30
CA ARG A 133 -13.52 -2.92 -16.79
C ARG A 133 -14.75 -2.82 -15.89
N ARG A 134 -15.34 -3.95 -15.47
CA ARG A 134 -16.47 -3.97 -14.51
C ARG A 134 -16.12 -3.30 -13.17
N GLU A 135 -14.85 -3.34 -12.78
CA GLU A 135 -14.34 -2.71 -11.55
C GLU A 135 -13.77 -1.30 -11.76
N GLY A 136 -14.06 -0.67 -12.91
CA GLY A 136 -13.73 0.74 -13.16
C GLY A 136 -12.29 1.02 -13.58
N TYR A 137 -11.51 0.01 -13.98
CA TYR A 137 -10.16 0.22 -14.49
C TYR A 137 -10.17 0.81 -15.91
N THR A 138 -9.41 1.87 -16.11
CA THR A 138 -9.03 2.35 -17.43
C THR A 138 -7.98 1.41 -18.02
N LEU A 139 -8.32 0.72 -19.11
CA LEU A 139 -7.41 -0.19 -19.80
C LEU A 139 -6.88 0.42 -21.10
N PRO A 140 -5.63 0.10 -21.51
CA PRO A 140 -5.11 0.50 -22.81
C PRO A 140 -6.06 0.06 -23.95
N THR A 141 -6.55 1.00 -24.77
CA THR A 141 -7.39 0.66 -25.92
C THR A 141 -6.52 0.21 -27.10
N THR A 142 -6.79 -0.97 -27.66
CA THR A 142 -6.07 -1.54 -28.81
C THR A 142 -6.45 -0.93 -30.16
N LYS A 143 -7.27 0.14 -30.23
CA LYS A 143 -7.73 0.69 -31.50
C LYS A 143 -6.82 1.80 -32.04
N ILE A 144 -5.79 1.39 -32.79
CA ILE A 144 -5.44 2.12 -34.01
C ILE A 144 -6.49 1.74 -35.04
N ASN A 145 -7.50 2.58 -35.23
CA ASN A 145 -8.15 2.81 -36.53
C ASN A 145 -9.12 3.97 -36.40
N GLY A 146 -8.89 4.98 -37.24
CA GLY A 146 -9.56 6.26 -37.19
C GLY A 146 -11.05 6.16 -37.38
N THR A 147 -11.79 6.65 -36.40
CA THR A 147 -13.08 7.31 -36.61
C THR A 147 -13.16 8.42 -35.58
N ARG A 148 -13.05 9.66 -36.06
CA ARG A 148 -13.26 10.87 -35.27
C ARG A 148 -14.73 10.89 -34.86
N GLY A 149 -15.00 10.67 -33.57
CA GLY A 149 -16.31 10.86 -32.95
C GLY A 149 -16.22 11.97 -31.90
N SER A 150 -16.98 13.03 -32.16
CA SER A 150 -17.35 14.21 -31.37
C SER A 150 -16.71 14.49 -30.00
N SER A 151 -16.28 15.75 -29.87
CA SER A 151 -15.76 16.47 -28.72
C SER A 151 -16.50 16.26 -27.39
N SER A 152 -15.76 15.82 -26.37
CA SER A 152 -15.89 16.29 -24.99
C SER A 152 -14.50 16.71 -24.48
N MET A 153 -14.47 17.72 -23.62
CA MET A 153 -13.25 18.41 -23.18
C MET A 153 -12.16 17.45 -22.69
N ALA A 154 -10.96 17.57 -23.25
CA ALA A 154 -9.67 17.06 -22.76
C ALA A 154 -9.72 15.93 -21.71
N SER A 155 -10.28 14.77 -22.08
CA SER A 155 -9.96 13.52 -21.40
C SER A 155 -8.53 13.17 -21.83
N THR A 156 -7.55 13.59 -21.03
CA THR A 156 -6.19 13.08 -21.15
C THR A 156 -6.29 11.58 -20.90
N ILE A 157 -6.34 10.78 -21.98
CA ILE A 157 -6.34 9.32 -21.89
C ILE A 157 -5.10 8.94 -21.10
N ASP A 158 -5.29 8.35 -19.92
CA ASP A 158 -4.19 7.89 -19.07
C ASP A 158 -3.25 7.01 -19.91
N PRO A 159 -2.00 7.46 -20.17
CA PRO A 159 -1.13 6.76 -21.09
C PRO A 159 -0.85 5.35 -20.59
N PRO A 160 -0.82 4.36 -21.49
CA PRO A 160 -0.50 3.00 -21.11
C PRO A 160 0.95 2.90 -20.67
N CYS A 161 1.24 1.90 -19.84
CA CYS A 161 2.61 1.50 -19.55
C CYS A 161 3.43 1.29 -20.84
N PRO A 162 4.72 1.67 -20.91
CA PRO A 162 5.50 1.61 -22.14
C PRO A 162 5.55 0.21 -22.76
N ASN A 163 5.74 0.17 -24.09
CA ASN A 163 5.98 -1.08 -24.80
C ASN A 163 7.26 -1.75 -24.32
N LYS A 164 7.25 -3.08 -24.28
CA LYS A 164 8.42 -3.89 -23.97
C LYS A 164 9.54 -3.65 -24.97
N ILE A 165 10.73 -3.35 -24.45
CA ILE A 165 11.96 -3.23 -25.23
C ILE A 165 12.81 -4.47 -24.96
N LYS A 166 13.00 -5.33 -25.97
CA LYS A 166 13.70 -6.63 -25.80
C LYS A 166 15.11 -6.50 -25.20
N SER A 167 15.83 -5.42 -25.52
CA SER A 167 17.19 -5.15 -25.02
C SER A 167 17.22 -4.59 -23.59
N LYS A 168 16.08 -4.20 -23.02
CA LYS A 168 15.95 -3.64 -21.67
C LYS A 168 14.73 -4.25 -20.97
N PRO A 169 14.77 -5.56 -20.63
CA PRO A 169 13.66 -6.22 -19.98
C PRO A 169 13.35 -5.57 -18.64
N LYS A 170 12.06 -5.40 -18.36
CA LYS A 170 11.53 -4.89 -17.10
C LYS A 170 11.21 -6.03 -16.12
N TYR A 171 10.77 -5.65 -14.92
CA TYR A 171 10.42 -6.62 -13.88
C TYR A 171 9.21 -7.46 -14.30
N ALA A 172 9.18 -8.70 -13.84
CA ALA A 172 8.11 -9.63 -14.17
C ALA A 172 6.78 -9.24 -13.52
N ALA A 173 6.87 -8.86 -12.25
CA ALA A 173 5.75 -8.46 -11.42
C ALA A 173 6.24 -7.45 -10.37
N LEU A 174 5.46 -6.41 -10.13
CA LEU A 174 5.75 -5.35 -9.16
C LEU A 174 4.57 -5.20 -8.20
N VAL A 175 4.87 -5.00 -6.92
CA VAL A 175 3.87 -4.56 -5.96
C VAL A 175 3.96 -3.05 -5.82
N ILE A 176 2.82 -2.37 -5.89
CA ILE A 176 2.73 -0.92 -5.75
C ILE A 176 1.71 -0.55 -4.68
N ASP A 177 1.97 0.57 -4.01
CA ASP A 177 1.06 1.19 -3.07
C ASP A 177 1.38 2.70 -2.99
N CYS A 178 0.34 3.52 -3.01
CA CYS A 178 0.43 4.97 -2.96
C CYS A 178 -0.36 5.53 -1.77
N GLU A 179 0.14 6.60 -1.15
CA GLU A 179 -0.69 7.47 -0.30
C GLU A 179 -1.23 8.63 -1.13
N MET A 180 -2.44 9.06 -0.76
CA MET A 180 -3.13 10.15 -1.41
C MET A 180 -3.67 11.17 -0.40
N GLY A 181 -3.53 12.45 -0.76
CA GLY A 181 -4.26 13.54 -0.12
C GLY A 181 -5.56 13.84 -0.88
N GLY A 182 -6.53 14.42 -0.19
CA GLY A 182 -7.77 14.93 -0.77
C GLY A 182 -7.60 16.34 -1.34
N THR A 183 -8.13 16.57 -2.53
CA THR A 183 -8.18 17.88 -3.18
C THR A 183 -9.61 18.42 -3.22
N GLU A 184 -9.77 19.62 -3.79
CA GLU A 184 -11.09 20.14 -4.14
C GLU A 184 -11.89 19.14 -4.99
N GLY A 185 -13.21 19.08 -4.77
CA GLY A 185 -14.11 18.15 -5.45
C GLY A 185 -14.10 16.72 -4.91
N GLY A 186 -13.34 16.42 -3.84
CA GLY A 186 -13.25 15.08 -3.26
C GLY A 186 -12.34 14.12 -4.04
N GLU A 187 -11.60 14.64 -5.02
CA GLU A 187 -10.60 13.89 -5.77
C GLU A 187 -9.34 13.60 -4.94
N ASN A 188 -8.55 12.64 -5.40
CA ASN A 188 -7.30 12.23 -4.74
C ASN A 188 -6.10 12.75 -5.53
N GLU A 189 -5.03 13.12 -4.83
CA GLU A 189 -3.76 13.53 -5.39
C GLU A 189 -2.62 12.72 -4.74
N LEU A 190 -1.68 12.26 -5.56
CA LEU A 190 -0.56 11.45 -5.12
C LEU A 190 0.39 12.24 -4.21
N ILE A 191 0.73 11.70 -3.03
CA ILE A 191 1.68 12.31 -2.09
C ILE A 191 2.84 11.39 -1.70
N GLN A 192 2.71 10.08 -1.87
CA GLN A 192 3.79 9.12 -1.62
C GLN A 192 3.59 7.85 -2.46
N ILE A 193 4.69 7.21 -2.90
CA ILE A 193 4.66 5.93 -3.63
C ILE A 193 5.73 4.95 -3.10
N THR A 194 5.39 3.66 -3.04
CA THR A 194 6.31 2.54 -2.80
C THR A 194 6.17 1.49 -3.91
N ILE A 195 7.30 0.90 -4.31
CA ILE A 195 7.39 -0.14 -5.35
C ILE A 195 8.33 -1.26 -4.89
N LEU A 196 7.86 -2.50 -4.92
CA LEU A 196 8.64 -3.70 -4.64
C LEU A 196 8.72 -4.61 -5.86
N ASP A 197 9.82 -5.36 -5.99
CA ASP A 197 9.83 -6.56 -6.82
C ASP A 197 9.05 -7.67 -6.12
N PHE A 198 7.98 -8.14 -6.76
CA PHE A 198 7.12 -9.17 -6.20
C PHE A 198 7.85 -10.48 -5.93
N LEU A 199 8.79 -10.90 -6.79
CA LEU A 199 9.42 -12.22 -6.64
C LEU A 199 10.45 -12.20 -5.51
N THR A 200 11.31 -11.19 -5.47
CA THR A 200 12.38 -11.13 -4.48
C THR A 200 11.94 -10.50 -3.15
N GLY A 201 10.91 -9.66 -3.16
CA GLY A 201 10.57 -8.81 -2.02
C GLY A 201 11.49 -7.58 -1.88
N ASN A 202 12.41 -7.37 -2.83
CA ASN A 202 13.34 -6.24 -2.79
C ASN A 202 12.60 -4.92 -3.01
N VAL A 203 12.97 -3.92 -2.22
CA VAL A 203 12.44 -2.57 -2.34
C VAL A 203 13.13 -1.84 -3.48
N LEU A 204 12.36 -1.44 -4.49
CA LEU A 204 12.87 -0.69 -5.66
C LEU A 204 12.71 0.83 -5.46
N LEU A 205 11.60 1.23 -4.84
CA LEU A 205 11.33 2.61 -4.44
C LEU A 205 10.61 2.56 -3.09
N SER A 206 11.18 3.19 -2.06
CA SER A 206 10.63 3.14 -0.70
C SER A 206 10.10 4.50 -0.28
N ARG A 207 8.80 4.59 0.04
CA ARG A 207 8.17 5.78 0.63
C ARG A 207 8.57 7.09 -0.03
N ARG A 208 8.64 7.10 -1.36
CA ARG A 208 9.12 8.26 -2.08
C ARG A 208 8.03 9.32 -2.07
N LEU A 209 8.30 10.47 -1.45
CA LEU A 209 7.38 11.60 -1.43
C LEU A 209 7.19 12.16 -2.83
N VAL A 210 5.99 12.66 -3.09
CA VAL A 210 5.59 13.27 -4.36
C VAL A 210 5.02 14.65 -4.07
N ASN A 211 5.61 15.67 -4.69
CA ASN A 211 5.09 17.03 -4.67
C ASN A 211 3.73 17.04 -5.38
N PRO A 212 2.61 17.31 -4.69
CA PRO A 212 1.31 17.30 -5.33
C PRO A 212 1.22 18.42 -6.37
N THR A 213 0.62 18.12 -7.52
CA THR A 213 0.45 19.11 -8.61
C THR A 213 -0.75 20.03 -8.37
N ARG A 214 -1.68 19.58 -7.52
CA ARG A 214 -2.86 20.32 -7.09
C ARG A 214 -2.81 20.62 -5.58
N PRO A 215 -3.45 21.71 -5.11
CA PRO A 215 -3.55 21.99 -3.69
C PRO A 215 -4.23 20.85 -2.92
N ILE A 216 -3.60 20.38 -1.85
CA ILE A 216 -4.17 19.41 -0.93
C ILE A 216 -5.02 20.14 0.11
N LEU A 217 -6.28 19.77 0.22
CA LEU A 217 -7.22 20.27 1.24
C LEU A 217 -7.25 19.38 2.48
N ASP A 218 -7.04 18.08 2.30
CA ASP A 218 -7.01 17.09 3.37
C ASP A 218 -5.81 16.16 3.20
N TRP A 219 -4.84 16.25 4.11
CA TRP A 219 -3.66 15.39 4.08
C TRP A 219 -3.90 13.98 4.63
N ARG A 220 -5.06 13.76 5.27
CA ARG A 220 -5.40 12.51 5.95
C ARG A 220 -4.31 12.10 6.93
N GLU A 221 -3.85 13.03 7.76
CA GLU A 221 -2.64 12.87 8.58
C GLU A 221 -2.68 11.64 9.50
N ASN A 222 -3.88 11.29 9.98
CA ASN A 222 -4.11 10.09 10.80
C ASN A 222 -3.89 8.77 10.03
N VAL A 223 -4.02 8.81 8.71
CA VAL A 223 -3.78 7.67 7.82
C VAL A 223 -2.36 7.73 7.30
N THR A 224 -2.02 8.80 6.59
CA THR A 224 -0.78 8.92 5.78
C THR A 224 0.43 9.32 6.62
N GLY A 225 0.20 9.97 7.77
CA GLY A 225 1.27 10.56 8.57
C GLY A 225 1.98 11.74 7.93
N LEU A 226 1.51 12.22 6.78
CA LEU A 226 2.07 13.34 6.04
C LEU A 226 1.24 14.60 6.25
N ASN A 227 1.89 15.75 6.15
CA ASN A 227 1.22 17.05 6.16
C ASN A 227 2.03 18.08 5.37
N ALA A 228 1.44 19.26 5.19
CA ALA A 228 2.03 20.34 4.41
C ALA A 228 3.45 20.71 4.90
N THR A 229 3.68 20.70 6.22
CA THR A 229 5.00 21.01 6.82
C THR A 229 6.04 19.94 6.47
N LYS A 230 5.71 18.66 6.63
CA LYS A 230 6.59 17.54 6.28
C LYS A 230 6.92 17.54 4.79
N MET A 231 5.93 17.78 3.93
CA MET A 231 6.12 17.88 2.48
C MET A 231 7.02 19.07 2.12
N SER A 232 6.74 20.26 2.66
CA SER A 232 7.55 21.47 2.41
C SER A 232 9.00 21.27 2.82
N ALA A 233 9.24 20.65 3.99
CA ALA A 233 10.58 20.34 4.45
C ALA A 233 11.31 19.35 3.51
N ALA A 234 10.61 18.35 2.98
CA ALA A 234 11.17 17.42 2.00
C ALA A 234 11.49 18.10 0.65
N LEU A 235 10.64 19.03 0.20
CA LEU A 235 10.90 19.82 -1.02
C LEU A 235 12.17 20.67 -0.87
N LEU A 236 12.35 21.33 0.27
CA LEU A 236 13.57 22.11 0.56
C LEU A 236 14.84 21.24 0.56
N ARG A 237 14.72 19.95 0.92
CA ARG A 237 15.81 18.97 0.88
C ARG A 237 15.93 18.22 -0.46
N ASN A 238 15.09 18.53 -1.45
CA ASN A 238 15.03 17.83 -2.73
C ASN A 238 14.76 16.30 -2.59
N GLU A 239 13.95 15.94 -1.59
CA GLU A 239 13.62 14.55 -1.24
C GLU A 239 12.28 14.07 -1.82
N ALA A 240 11.54 14.93 -2.52
CA ALA A 240 10.29 14.59 -3.19
C ALA A 240 10.47 14.54 -4.72
N LEU A 241 9.66 13.71 -5.39
CA LEU A 241 9.47 13.76 -6.84
C LEU A 241 8.60 14.96 -7.21
N ASN A 242 8.82 15.53 -8.39
CA ASN A 242 8.03 16.68 -8.85
C ASN A 242 6.79 16.21 -9.61
N GLY A 243 5.65 16.11 -8.92
CA GLY A 243 4.38 15.71 -9.53
C GLY A 243 4.21 14.22 -9.77
N TRP A 244 2.98 13.84 -10.10
CA TRP A 244 2.63 12.47 -10.48
C TRP A 244 3.33 12.03 -11.77
N GLU A 245 3.74 12.95 -12.64
CA GLU A 245 4.50 12.64 -13.86
C GLU A 245 5.84 11.99 -13.52
N ALA A 246 6.55 12.53 -12.54
CA ALA A 246 7.83 12.00 -12.09
C ALA A 246 7.64 10.65 -11.36
N ALA A 247 6.58 10.51 -10.57
CA ALA A 247 6.23 9.24 -9.93
C ALA A 247 5.87 8.15 -10.95
N ARG A 248 5.08 8.49 -11.96
CA ARG A 248 4.76 7.60 -13.09
C ARG A 248 6.00 7.21 -13.87
N ALA A 249 6.90 8.17 -14.11
CA ALA A 249 8.18 7.87 -14.75
C ALA A 249 9.00 6.87 -13.92
N GLU A 250 9.03 7.01 -12.59
CA GLU A 250 9.66 6.01 -11.71
C GLU A 250 9.01 4.64 -11.81
N LEU A 251 7.68 4.54 -11.85
CA LEU A 251 6.99 3.26 -12.10
C LEU A 251 7.44 2.65 -13.43
N TRP A 252 7.42 3.41 -14.52
CA TRP A 252 7.82 2.96 -15.85
C TRP A 252 9.33 2.65 -15.99
N ARG A 253 10.18 3.10 -15.05
CA ARG A 253 11.56 2.63 -14.99
C ARG A 253 11.63 1.14 -14.66
N TYR A 254 10.66 0.61 -13.93
CA TYR A 254 10.62 -0.78 -13.50
C TYR A 254 9.58 -1.63 -14.25
N SER A 255 8.58 -1.01 -14.88
CA SER A 255 7.50 -1.71 -15.59
C SER A 255 7.47 -1.45 -17.10
N ASP A 256 6.92 -2.42 -17.82
CA ASP A 256 6.42 -2.28 -19.20
C ASP A 256 5.05 -2.95 -19.31
N LYS A 257 4.44 -2.95 -20.50
CA LYS A 257 3.14 -3.59 -20.76
C LYS A 257 3.06 -5.09 -20.39
N ASP A 258 4.18 -5.79 -20.28
CA ASP A 258 4.23 -7.22 -19.95
C ASP A 258 4.40 -7.45 -18.42
N THR A 259 4.88 -6.45 -17.67
CA THR A 259 4.97 -6.49 -16.20
C THR A 259 3.57 -6.68 -15.59
N ILE A 260 3.43 -7.51 -14.56
CA ILE A 260 2.19 -7.58 -13.78
C ILE A 260 2.24 -6.56 -12.64
N LEU A 261 1.25 -5.67 -12.53
CA LEU A 261 1.11 -4.78 -11.37
C LEU A 261 0.23 -5.42 -10.31
N ILE A 262 0.68 -5.39 -9.06
CA ILE A 262 0.07 -6.07 -7.94
C ILE A 262 -0.18 -5.07 -6.82
N GLY A 263 -1.32 -5.13 -6.16
CA GLY A 263 -1.63 -4.24 -5.04
C GLY A 263 -3.02 -4.52 -4.47
N GLN A 264 -3.44 -3.70 -3.52
CA GLN A 264 -4.78 -3.74 -2.93
C GLN A 264 -5.59 -2.55 -3.47
N SER A 265 -6.66 -2.80 -4.23
CA SER A 265 -7.48 -1.74 -4.87
C SER A 265 -6.69 -0.87 -5.84
N VAL A 266 -5.87 -1.51 -6.70
CA VAL A 266 -4.86 -0.88 -7.60
C VAL A 266 -5.40 0.23 -8.51
N HIS A 267 -6.70 0.23 -8.82
CA HIS A 267 -7.34 1.29 -9.61
C HIS A 267 -7.12 2.68 -8.99
N ASN A 268 -7.06 2.78 -7.66
CA ASN A 268 -6.79 4.05 -6.98
C ASN A 268 -5.37 4.55 -7.24
N ASP A 269 -4.38 3.66 -7.16
CA ASP A 269 -2.98 3.97 -7.46
C ASP A 269 -2.82 4.43 -8.92
N LEU A 270 -3.40 3.69 -9.86
CA LEU A 270 -3.31 4.00 -11.29
C LEU A 270 -3.98 5.34 -11.64
N ARG A 271 -5.10 5.68 -10.99
CA ARG A 271 -5.77 6.97 -11.17
C ARG A 271 -4.89 8.14 -10.76
N VAL A 272 -4.27 8.10 -9.57
CA VAL A 272 -3.42 9.21 -9.11
C VAL A 272 -2.04 9.23 -9.78
N LEU A 273 -1.62 8.11 -10.37
CA LEU A 273 -0.44 8.05 -11.25
C LEU A 273 -0.75 8.48 -12.69
N HIS A 274 -2.02 8.68 -13.03
CA HIS A 274 -2.48 8.99 -14.39
C HIS A 274 -1.90 8.03 -15.44
N THR A 275 -2.09 6.73 -15.24
CA THR A 275 -1.59 5.70 -16.17
C THR A 275 -2.54 4.51 -16.22
N SER A 276 -2.55 3.81 -17.35
CA SER A 276 -3.36 2.59 -17.54
C SER A 276 -2.48 1.36 -17.70
N HIS A 277 -2.98 0.21 -17.26
CA HIS A 277 -2.23 -1.05 -17.34
C HIS A 277 -3.17 -2.24 -17.50
N ALA A 278 -2.79 -3.22 -18.33
CA ALA A 278 -3.66 -4.35 -18.68
C ALA A 278 -3.43 -5.59 -17.81
N ARG A 279 -2.25 -5.73 -17.19
CA ARG A 279 -1.86 -6.93 -16.44
C ARG A 279 -1.86 -6.62 -14.95
N ILE A 280 -2.99 -6.84 -14.30
CA ILE A 280 -3.21 -6.44 -12.90
C ILE A 280 -3.61 -7.64 -12.04
N ILE A 281 -3.02 -7.75 -10.85
CA ILE A 281 -3.48 -8.59 -9.75
C ILE A 281 -3.87 -7.67 -8.59
N ASP A 282 -5.17 -7.51 -8.40
CA ASP A 282 -5.75 -6.75 -7.28
C ASP A 282 -6.26 -7.73 -6.21
N SER A 283 -5.67 -7.70 -5.02
CA SER A 283 -6.05 -8.59 -3.91
C SER A 283 -7.46 -8.33 -3.38
N ALA A 284 -7.98 -7.11 -3.52
CA ALA A 284 -9.36 -6.79 -3.17
C ALA A 284 -10.36 -7.49 -4.10
N ILE A 285 -10.02 -7.62 -5.39
CA ILE A 285 -10.85 -8.36 -6.37
C ILE A 285 -10.73 -9.87 -6.11
N ILE A 286 -9.51 -10.40 -5.94
CA ILE A 286 -9.29 -11.85 -5.69
C ILE A 286 -10.15 -12.34 -4.52
N THR A 287 -10.09 -11.61 -3.40
CA THR A 287 -10.78 -12.02 -2.18
C THR A 287 -12.28 -11.79 -2.27
N ALA A 288 -12.73 -10.74 -2.97
CA ALA A 288 -14.15 -10.54 -3.23
C ALA A 288 -14.74 -11.62 -4.14
N ASP A 289 -14.02 -12.06 -5.15
CA ASP A 289 -14.43 -13.16 -6.02
C ASP A 289 -14.54 -14.48 -5.31
N ALA A 290 -13.59 -14.77 -4.43
CA ALA A 290 -13.66 -15.96 -3.62
C ALA A 290 -14.96 -16.00 -2.80
N VAL A 291 -15.40 -14.86 -2.26
CA VAL A 291 -16.58 -14.77 -1.39
C VAL A 291 -17.89 -14.67 -2.18
N LEU A 292 -17.94 -13.79 -3.19
CA LEU A 292 -19.17 -13.41 -3.90
C LEU A 292 -19.38 -14.24 -5.17
N GLY A 293 -18.31 -14.77 -5.77
CA GLY A 293 -18.29 -15.42 -7.07
C GLY A 293 -17.75 -14.47 -8.16
N ALA A 294 -16.93 -14.99 -9.07
CA ALA A 294 -16.22 -14.19 -10.08
C ALA A 294 -17.12 -13.48 -11.12
N GLU A 295 -18.34 -13.96 -11.32
CA GLU A 295 -19.32 -13.32 -12.19
C GLU A 295 -20.26 -12.36 -11.46
N SER A 296 -20.20 -12.33 -10.13
CA SER A 296 -21.04 -11.44 -9.33
C SER A 296 -20.47 -10.02 -9.33
N LYS A 297 -21.35 -9.02 -9.30
CA LYS A 297 -20.97 -7.63 -8.98
C LYS A 297 -20.30 -7.59 -7.60
N ILE A 298 -19.13 -6.96 -7.48
CA ILE A 298 -18.51 -6.72 -6.17
C ILE A 298 -19.33 -5.67 -5.43
N THR A 299 -20.08 -6.13 -4.43
CA THR A 299 -20.80 -5.23 -3.49
C THR A 299 -20.05 -5.00 -2.19
N LYS A 300 -18.96 -5.74 -1.95
CA LYS A 300 -18.13 -5.59 -0.75
C LYS A 300 -16.69 -5.99 -1.05
N ARG A 301 -15.76 -5.16 -0.58
CA ARG A 301 -14.31 -5.43 -0.56
C ARG A 301 -13.87 -5.58 0.89
N TRP A 302 -12.91 -6.46 1.13
CA TRP A 302 -12.27 -6.66 2.43
C TRP A 302 -10.97 -5.86 2.46
N GLY A 303 -10.77 -5.11 3.55
CA GLY A 303 -9.58 -4.28 3.72
C GLY A 303 -8.31 -5.12 3.95
N LEU A 304 -7.15 -4.59 3.56
CA LEU A 304 -5.87 -5.29 3.63
C LEU A 304 -5.57 -5.78 5.06
N GLU A 305 -5.77 -4.95 6.07
CA GLU A 305 -5.50 -5.33 7.47
C GLU A 305 -6.33 -6.55 7.90
N ALA A 306 -7.63 -6.54 7.62
CA ALA A 306 -8.52 -7.66 7.93
C ALA A 306 -8.10 -8.93 7.19
N LEU A 307 -7.74 -8.81 5.91
CA LEU A 307 -7.27 -9.93 5.09
C LEU A 307 -5.97 -10.52 5.63
N CYS A 308 -4.98 -9.68 5.95
CA CYS A 308 -3.71 -10.10 6.53
C CYS A 308 -3.92 -10.81 7.87
N LYS A 309 -4.79 -10.27 8.73
CA LYS A 309 -5.10 -10.88 10.02
C LYS A 309 -5.79 -12.24 9.88
N GLU A 310 -6.78 -12.34 8.99
CA GLU A 310 -7.61 -13.54 8.86
C GLU A 310 -6.96 -14.66 8.04
N LEU A 311 -6.18 -14.32 7.01
CA LEU A 311 -5.58 -15.30 6.09
C LEU A 311 -4.12 -15.60 6.45
N LEU A 312 -3.34 -14.59 6.82
CA LEU A 312 -1.91 -14.73 7.11
C LEU A 312 -1.61 -14.84 8.61
N GLY A 313 -2.54 -14.40 9.48
CA GLY A 313 -2.31 -14.32 10.91
C GLY A 313 -1.35 -13.21 11.34
N ILE A 314 -1.09 -12.23 10.46
CA ILE A 314 -0.21 -11.08 10.75
C ILE A 314 -1.05 -9.83 11.02
N GLN A 315 -0.54 -8.95 11.89
CA GLN A 315 -1.17 -7.67 12.19
C GLN A 315 -0.30 -6.56 11.60
N ILE A 316 -0.82 -5.89 10.57
CA ILE A 316 -0.22 -4.67 10.00
C ILE A 316 -0.85 -3.44 10.65
N ARG A 317 -0.27 -2.24 10.44
CA ARG A 317 -0.87 -0.96 10.88
C ARG A 317 -1.11 -0.92 12.40
N SER A 318 -0.25 -1.60 13.15
CA SER A 318 -0.42 -1.71 14.60
C SER A 318 -0.29 -0.34 15.27
N PRO A 319 -1.22 0.05 16.15
CA PRO A 319 -1.14 1.32 16.90
C PRO A 319 0.12 1.43 17.76
N ILE A 320 0.74 0.31 18.13
CA ILE A 320 1.97 0.31 18.93
C ILE A 320 3.15 0.88 18.12
N TRP A 321 3.12 0.74 16.79
CA TRP A 321 4.17 1.22 15.88
C TRP A 321 3.87 2.64 15.37
N ALA A 322 2.65 3.13 15.61
CA ALA A 322 2.21 4.48 15.32
C ALA A 322 2.76 5.49 16.35
N ALA A 323 4.07 5.41 16.65
CA ALA A 323 4.74 6.34 17.57
C ALA A 323 4.56 7.82 17.16
N ASP A 324 4.24 8.06 15.89
CA ASP A 324 3.96 9.38 15.30
C ASP A 324 2.49 9.57 14.87
N GLY A 325 1.55 8.73 15.33
CA GLY A 325 0.12 8.82 14.98
C GLY A 325 -0.24 8.32 13.57
N VAL A 326 0.69 7.65 12.88
CA VAL A 326 0.51 7.17 11.51
C VAL A 326 -0.12 5.77 11.50
N ALA A 327 -1.32 5.64 10.94
CA ALA A 327 -1.97 4.34 10.80
C ALA A 327 -1.40 3.51 9.65
N HIS A 328 -1.09 4.11 8.49
CA HIS A 328 -0.65 3.39 7.29
C HIS A 328 0.84 3.56 7.00
N ASP A 329 1.46 2.53 6.44
CA ASP A 329 2.85 2.57 6.00
C ASP A 329 2.95 1.84 4.67
N ASN A 330 3.21 2.55 3.57
CA ASN A 330 3.17 1.97 2.23
C ASN A 330 4.14 0.80 2.03
N LEU A 331 5.26 0.78 2.75
CA LEU A 331 6.18 -0.34 2.70
C LEU A 331 5.60 -1.56 3.42
N GLU A 332 5.01 -1.38 4.61
CA GLU A 332 4.26 -2.45 5.28
C GLU A 332 3.14 -2.98 4.39
N ASP A 333 2.36 -2.09 3.79
CA ASP A 333 1.21 -2.44 2.96
C ASP A 333 1.64 -3.16 1.67
N CYS A 334 2.73 -2.72 1.02
CA CYS A 334 3.32 -3.45 -0.11
C CYS A 334 3.81 -4.85 0.29
N LEU A 335 4.55 -4.96 1.40
CA LEU A 335 5.06 -6.25 1.89
C LEU A 335 3.91 -7.19 2.26
N ALA A 336 2.88 -6.68 2.91
CA ALA A 336 1.71 -7.45 3.32
C ALA A 336 0.86 -7.89 2.11
N THR A 337 0.69 -7.01 1.12
CA THR A 337 0.00 -7.34 -0.12
C THR A 337 0.75 -8.41 -0.91
N ARG A 338 2.08 -8.34 -0.96
CA ARG A 338 2.93 -9.39 -1.55
C ARG A 338 2.63 -10.75 -0.92
N GLU A 339 2.67 -10.84 0.42
CA GLU A 339 2.40 -12.08 1.13
C GLU A 339 0.97 -12.57 0.94
N LEU A 340 0.00 -11.66 0.94
CA LEU A 340 -1.39 -12.00 0.71
C LEU A 340 -1.61 -12.63 -0.67
N VAL A 341 -1.00 -12.06 -1.71
CA VAL A 341 -1.11 -12.60 -3.08
C VAL A 341 -0.36 -13.93 -3.22
N LEU A 342 0.82 -14.08 -2.60
CA LEU A 342 1.51 -15.38 -2.52
C LEU A 342 0.64 -16.44 -1.83
N TYR A 343 -0.01 -16.07 -0.71
CA TYR A 343 -0.92 -16.93 0.00
C TYR A 343 -2.10 -17.34 -0.87
N CYS A 344 -2.78 -16.40 -1.50
CA CYS A 344 -3.92 -16.69 -2.39
C CYS A 344 -3.53 -17.62 -3.54
N ALA A 345 -2.31 -17.50 -4.07
CA ALA A 345 -1.81 -18.33 -5.17
C ALA A 345 -1.47 -19.76 -4.74
N GLN A 346 -0.95 -19.94 -3.53
CA GLN A 346 -0.42 -21.22 -3.04
C GLN A 346 -1.40 -21.99 -2.14
N ASN A 347 -2.35 -21.30 -1.50
CA ASN A 347 -3.25 -21.84 -0.48
C ASN A 347 -4.72 -21.76 -0.92
N THR A 348 -5.01 -22.24 -2.13
CA THR A 348 -6.33 -22.10 -2.76
C THR A 348 -7.46 -22.72 -1.94
N ASP A 349 -7.20 -23.83 -1.25
CA ASP A 349 -8.22 -24.50 -0.43
C ASP A 349 -8.49 -23.73 0.86
N GLN A 350 -7.46 -23.15 1.49
CA GLN A 350 -7.62 -22.30 2.65
C GLN A 350 -8.37 -21.02 2.28
N LEU A 351 -8.05 -20.41 1.13
CA LEU A 351 -8.79 -19.27 0.59
C LEU A 351 -10.27 -19.60 0.37
N LYS A 352 -10.59 -20.75 -0.23
CA LYS A 352 -11.97 -21.22 -0.41
C LYS A 352 -12.71 -21.41 0.92
N ARG A 353 -12.07 -22.04 1.91
CA ARG A 353 -12.68 -22.23 3.25
C ARG A 353 -12.93 -20.90 3.96
N TRP A 354 -11.95 -19.99 3.92
CA TRP A 354 -12.12 -18.63 4.42
C TRP A 354 -13.31 -17.96 3.74
N ALA A 355 -13.36 -18.01 2.41
CA ALA A 355 -14.38 -17.34 1.63
C ALA A 355 -15.80 -17.88 1.90
N GLN A 356 -15.95 -19.20 2.05
CA GLN A 356 -17.23 -19.82 2.44
C GLN A 356 -17.73 -19.32 3.80
N ARG A 357 -16.83 -19.30 4.80
CA ARG A 357 -17.14 -18.78 6.14
C ARG A 357 -17.54 -17.30 6.07
N THR A 358 -16.79 -16.51 5.33
CA THR A 358 -17.01 -15.08 5.15
C THR A 358 -18.32 -14.79 4.41
N ARG A 359 -18.66 -15.58 3.38
CA ARG A 359 -19.93 -15.49 2.63
C ARG A 359 -21.13 -15.73 3.55
N ILE A 360 -21.07 -16.75 4.40
CA ILE A 360 -22.12 -17.06 5.36
C ILE A 360 -22.31 -15.89 6.34
N SER A 361 -21.22 -15.32 6.85
CA SER A 361 -21.26 -14.15 7.73
C SER A 361 -21.92 -12.95 7.05
N PHE A 362 -21.48 -12.63 5.83
CA PHE A 362 -21.99 -11.52 5.02
C PHE A 362 -23.50 -11.64 4.74
N LEU A 363 -23.97 -12.81 4.32
CA LEU A 363 -25.40 -13.05 4.07
C LEU A 363 -26.25 -12.94 5.35
N LYS A 364 -25.74 -13.42 6.49
CA LYS A 364 -26.40 -13.25 7.80
C LYS A 364 -26.50 -11.78 8.20
N MET A 365 -25.48 -10.97 7.92
CA MET A 365 -25.52 -9.52 8.21
C MET A 365 -26.53 -8.80 7.30
N LYS A 366 -26.55 -9.09 5.99
CA LYS A 366 -27.55 -8.54 5.05
C LYS A 366 -28.99 -8.86 5.48
N THR A 367 -29.28 -10.10 5.84
CA THR A 367 -30.62 -10.50 6.30
C THR A 367 -31.04 -9.82 7.59
N LYS A 368 -30.12 -9.62 8.56
CA LYS A 368 -30.38 -8.85 9.78
C LYS A 368 -30.68 -7.38 9.48
N LYS A 369 -29.93 -6.74 8.58
CA LYS A 369 -30.15 -5.35 8.16
C LYS A 369 -31.53 -5.18 7.51
N ASN A 370 -31.91 -6.08 6.61
CA ASN A 370 -33.23 -6.07 5.97
C ASN A 370 -34.38 -6.26 6.98
N LYS A 371 -34.20 -7.11 8.01
CA LYS A 371 -35.19 -7.25 9.10
C LYS A 371 -35.33 -5.99 9.95
N LYS A 372 -34.22 -5.29 10.25
CA LYS A 372 -34.26 -4.02 10.98
C LYS A 372 -34.98 -2.93 10.18
N ASN A 373 -34.69 -2.79 8.88
CA ASN A 373 -35.32 -1.79 8.03
C ASN A 373 -36.84 -2.03 7.84
N LYS A 374 -37.29 -3.30 7.87
CA LYS A 374 -38.74 -3.63 7.84
C LYS A 374 -39.46 -3.35 9.17
N GLY A 375 -38.74 -3.21 10.28
CA GLY A 375 -39.29 -2.93 11.62
C GLY A 375 -39.46 -1.45 11.93
N SER A 376 -38.81 -0.55 11.19
CA SER A 376 -38.94 0.90 11.31
C SER A 376 -40.01 1.43 10.35
N LYS A 377 -41.30 1.27 10.69
CA LYS A 377 -42.36 2.08 10.06
C LYS A 377 -42.22 3.53 10.55
N PRO A 378 -42.33 4.56 9.68
CA PRO A 378 -42.38 5.94 10.14
C PRO A 378 -43.59 6.14 11.06
N ARG A 379 -43.37 6.76 12.21
CA ARG A 379 -44.42 7.17 13.14
C ARG A 379 -45.30 8.17 12.39
N ALA A 380 -46.54 7.77 12.10
CA ALA A 380 -47.52 8.65 11.48
C ALA A 380 -47.69 9.91 12.34
N VAL A 381 -47.26 11.05 11.81
CA VAL A 381 -47.67 12.35 12.32
C VAL A 381 -49.15 12.52 11.95
N ASN A 382 -49.99 12.62 12.98
CA ASN A 382 -51.42 12.90 12.82
C ASN A 382 -51.58 14.30 12.20
N ALA A 383 -51.77 14.37 10.88
CA ALA A 383 -52.30 15.54 10.22
C ALA A 383 -53.83 15.37 10.13
N SER A 384 -54.53 16.11 10.96
CA SER A 384 -55.97 16.31 10.85
C SER A 384 -56.28 17.21 9.66
N SER A 385 -56.90 16.68 8.61
CA SER A 385 -57.82 17.44 7.76
C SER A 385 -58.70 16.48 6.96
N GLY A 386 -60.01 16.73 7.01
CA GLY A 386 -61.05 15.82 6.55
C GLY A 386 -61.39 15.91 5.07
N GLY A 387 -62.24 14.97 4.64
CA GLY A 387 -62.90 14.98 3.33
C GLY A 387 -62.90 13.60 2.65
N PRO A 388 -64.05 12.99 2.33
CA PRO A 388 -64.11 11.56 2.00
C PRO A 388 -64.16 11.29 0.50
N SER A 389 -63.51 10.22 0.03
CA SER A 389 -64.16 9.35 -0.97
C SER A 389 -63.41 8.06 -1.32
N ARG A 390 -64.25 7.02 -1.37
CA ARG A 390 -64.28 5.86 -2.27
C ARG A 390 -63.17 4.82 -2.23
N GLN A 391 -63.56 3.68 -1.65
CA GLN A 391 -63.07 2.34 -1.97
C GLN A 391 -63.01 2.07 -3.47
N ILE A 392 -61.90 1.50 -3.92
CA ILE A 392 -61.88 0.50 -4.98
C ILE A 392 -61.00 -0.66 -4.48
N ALA A 393 -61.61 -1.83 -4.33
CA ALA A 393 -60.91 -3.09 -4.12
C ALA A 393 -60.54 -3.67 -5.49
N PHE A 394 -59.29 -4.09 -5.72
CA PHE A 394 -58.99 -5.08 -6.76
C PHE A 394 -57.76 -5.95 -6.40
N VAL A 395 -58.08 -7.22 -6.12
CA VAL A 395 -57.48 -8.49 -6.58
C VAL A 395 -55.94 -8.67 -6.54
N ARG A 396 -55.53 -9.70 -5.79
CA ARG A 396 -54.22 -10.37 -5.89
C ARG A 396 -54.17 -11.23 -7.15
N SER A 397 -53.15 -11.05 -7.98
CA SER A 397 -52.64 -12.00 -8.98
C SER A 397 -51.12 -11.91 -8.95
N ALA A 398 -50.43 -12.90 -8.39
CA ALA A 398 -49.73 -13.99 -9.09
C ALA A 398 -48.50 -13.51 -9.89
N ALA A 399 -47.33 -13.87 -9.35
CA ALA A 399 -46.01 -14.08 -9.96
C ALA A 399 -45.62 -13.19 -11.15
N SER A 400 -44.76 -12.20 -10.88
CA SER A 400 -43.78 -11.70 -11.84
C SER A 400 -42.37 -11.93 -11.26
N GLU A 401 -41.50 -12.49 -12.10
CA GLU A 401 -40.06 -12.54 -11.88
C GLU A 401 -39.52 -11.11 -12.05
N ASP A 402 -39.43 -10.38 -10.95
CA ASP A 402 -38.91 -9.01 -11.01
C ASP A 402 -37.37 -9.07 -10.98
N GLU A 403 -36.76 -8.90 -12.16
CA GLU A 403 -35.42 -8.34 -12.32
C GLU A 403 -35.41 -6.95 -11.67
N TRP A 404 -34.66 -6.77 -10.60
CA TRP A 404 -34.49 -5.46 -9.98
C TRP A 404 -33.22 -4.82 -10.53
N GLU A 405 -33.40 -3.82 -11.39
CA GLU A 405 -32.42 -2.78 -11.67
C GLU A 405 -32.15 -2.02 -10.35
N ASP A 406 -30.98 -2.23 -9.76
CA ASP A 406 -30.51 -1.42 -8.63
C ASP A 406 -29.98 -0.07 -9.18
N GLU A 407 -30.87 0.93 -9.24
CA GLU A 407 -30.52 2.35 -9.31
C GLU A 407 -29.87 2.77 -7.97
N ASP A 408 -28.58 2.49 -7.81
CA ASP A 408 -27.70 3.17 -6.86
C ASP A 408 -26.26 3.08 -7.38
N GLU A 409 -26.04 3.67 -8.56
CA GLU A 409 -24.71 3.90 -9.11
C GLU A 409 -24.15 5.21 -8.52
N SER A 410 -23.89 5.19 -7.21
CA SER A 410 -23.00 6.18 -6.60
C SER A 410 -21.57 5.63 -6.67
N PRO A 411 -20.60 6.37 -7.26
CA PRO A 411 -19.20 5.98 -7.24
C PRO A 411 -18.74 5.72 -5.80
N LEU A 412 -18.07 4.60 -5.57
CA LEU A 412 -17.52 4.20 -4.26
C LEU A 412 -16.75 5.38 -3.64
N ARG A 413 -17.28 5.93 -2.54
CA ARG A 413 -16.60 6.97 -1.76
C ARG A 413 -15.73 6.29 -0.71
N TRP A 414 -14.63 6.94 -0.34
CA TRP A 414 -13.68 6.45 0.67
C TRP A 414 -14.34 6.05 2.01
N GLU A 415 -15.50 6.64 2.31
CA GLU A 415 -16.37 6.35 3.45
C GLU A 415 -16.89 4.89 3.50
N ASP A 416 -16.88 4.16 2.37
CA ASP A 416 -17.34 2.76 2.28
C ASP A 416 -16.25 1.72 2.57
N VAL A 417 -14.99 2.18 2.66
CA VAL A 417 -13.81 1.35 2.98
C VAL A 417 -13.46 1.43 4.48
N VAL A 418 -13.88 2.50 5.16
CA VAL A 418 -13.66 2.71 6.59
C VAL A 418 -14.69 1.95 7.43
N ASP A 419 -14.24 1.16 8.40
CA ASP A 419 -15.12 0.55 9.40
C ASP A 419 -15.48 1.60 10.47
N TRP A 420 -16.67 2.17 10.35
CA TRP A 420 -17.21 3.18 11.27
C TRP A 420 -17.33 2.69 12.72
N ASP A 421 -17.29 1.38 12.98
CA ASP A 421 -17.29 0.85 14.35
C ASP A 421 -15.93 1.04 15.06
N THR A 422 -14.88 1.46 14.34
CA THR A 422 -13.52 1.67 14.88
C THR A 422 -13.12 3.15 14.96
N TRP A 423 -13.97 4.08 14.50
CA TRP A 423 -13.69 5.51 14.52
C TRP A 423 -13.95 6.12 15.91
N PRO A 424 -13.04 6.93 16.48
CA PRO A 424 -13.31 7.60 17.74
C PRO A 424 -14.51 8.55 17.57
N LYS A 425 -15.55 8.33 18.37
CA LYS A 425 -16.58 9.34 18.60
C LYS A 425 -15.89 10.58 19.16
N SER A 426 -16.31 11.75 18.68
CA SER A 426 -15.72 13.07 18.94
C SER A 426 -15.12 13.23 20.35
N PRO A 427 -14.05 14.04 20.51
CA PRO A 427 -13.54 14.36 21.84
C PRO A 427 -14.69 14.88 22.72
N PRO A 428 -14.71 14.59 24.04
CA PRO A 428 -15.69 15.21 24.93
C PRO A 428 -15.57 16.73 24.81
N ASP A 429 -16.73 17.39 24.71
CA ASP A 429 -16.83 18.84 24.71
C ASP A 429 -16.03 19.39 25.90
N SER A 430 -15.10 20.29 25.60
CA SER A 430 -14.33 21.00 26.61
C SER A 430 -15.24 22.03 27.28
N ASP A 431 -15.64 21.74 28.52
CA ASP A 431 -16.10 22.73 29.51
C ASP A 431 -14.95 23.68 29.92
#